data_AF-A0A358Q154-F1
#
_entry.id   AF-A0A358Q154-F1
#
_cell.length_a   1.000
_cell.length_b   1.000
_cell.length_c   1.000
_cell.angle_alpha   90.00
_cell.angle_beta   90.00
_cell.angle_gamma   90.00
#
_symmetry.space_group_name_H-M   'P 1'
#
loop_
_entity.id
_entity.type
_entity.pdbx_description
1 polymer ?
#
loop_
_entity_poly.entity_id
_entity_poly.type
_entity_poly.pdbx_seq_one_letter_code
_entity_poly.pdbx_strand_id
1 'polypeptide(L)' 'MFRKILESKLGPMTNTQFAEVMDLATTDIRVNRVNFGMGTSLSQAVEIAARCFAALGRGKVA' A
#
# COMPACT_ATOMS: atom_id res chain seq x y z
N MET A 1 2.46 -12.80 3.21
CA MET A 1 2.00 -12.92 1.81
C MET A 1 1.91 -11.55 1.14
N PHE A 2 1.19 -10.60 1.73
CA PHE A 2 1.01 -9.24 1.21
C PHE A 2 2.32 -8.52 0.82
N ARG A 3 3.33 -8.55 1.70
CA ARG A 3 4.67 -7.98 1.42
C ARG A 3 5.30 -8.52 0.14
N LYS A 4 5.27 -9.84 -0.07
CA LYS A 4 5.85 -10.48 -1.27
C LYS A 4 5.14 -10.03 -2.55
N ILE A 5 3.83 -9.77 -2.49
CA ILE A 5 3.04 -9.27 -3.62
C ILE A 5 3.37 -7.80 -3.93
N LEU A 6 3.65 -7.00 -2.90
CA LEU A 6 4.10 -5.62 -3.09
C LEU A 6 5.52 -5.57 -3.65
N GLU A 7 6.43 -6.35 -3.09
CA GLU A 7 7.83 -6.43 -3.53
C GLU A 7 7.96 -6.94 -4.97
N SER A 8 7.07 -7.85 -5.41
CA SER A 8 7.04 -8.30 -6.81
C SER A 8 6.58 -7.22 -7.79
N LYS A 9 5.83 -6.21 -7.33
CA LYS A 9 5.36 -5.07 -8.14
C LYS A 9 6.29 -3.86 -8.08
N LEU A 10 6.88 -3.59 -6.93
CA LEU A 10 7.53 -2.31 -6.62
C LEU A 10 9.05 -2.46 -6.40
N GLY A 11 9.55 -3.70 -6.39
CA GLY A 11 10.92 -4.02 -6.03
C GLY A 11 11.10 -4.25 -4.52
N PRO A 12 12.32 -4.65 -4.09
CA PRO A 12 12.62 -4.94 -2.70
C PRO A 12 12.35 -3.76 -1.77
N MET A 13 11.77 -4.03 -0.61
CA MET A 13 11.42 -3.02 0.38
C MET A 13 12.14 -3.31 1.70
N THR A 14 12.66 -2.29 2.35
CA THR A 14 13.13 -2.40 3.73
C THR A 14 11.96 -2.61 4.69
N ASN A 15 12.24 -3.13 5.89
CA ASN A 15 11.19 -3.29 6.91
C ASN A 15 10.53 -1.95 7.26
N THR A 16 11.32 -0.87 7.33
CA THR A 16 10.83 0.48 7.59
C THR A 16 9.93 0.98 6.47
N GLN A 17 10.35 0.82 5.21
CA GLN A 17 9.53 1.17 4.05
C GLN A 17 8.20 0.41 4.05
N PHE A 18 8.25 -0.89 4.34
CA PHE A 18 7.04 -1.71 4.40
C PHE A 18 6.11 -1.25 5.53
N ALA A 19 6.65 -0.96 6.72
CA ALA A 19 5.86 -0.47 7.85
C ALA A 19 5.18 0.88 7.53
N GLU A 20 5.90 1.84 6.97
CA GLU A 20 5.38 3.15 6.56
C GLU A 20 4.26 3.01 5.51
N VAL A 21 4.45 2.15 4.51
CA VAL A 21 3.43 1.88 3.48
C VAL A 21 2.19 1.26 4.09
N MET A 22 2.35 0.30 4.99
CA MET A 22 1.22 -0.38 5.62
C MET A 22 0.41 0.57 6.51
N ASP A 23 1.07 1.47 7.25
CA ASP A 23 0.40 2.47 8.08
C ASP A 23 -0.44 3.43 7.21
N LEU A 24 0.15 3.95 6.13
CA LEU A 24 -0.51 4.85 5.21
C LEU A 24 -1.68 4.16 4.47
N ALA A 25 -1.46 2.96 3.96
CA ALA A 25 -2.48 2.19 3.25
C ALA A 25 -3.65 1.77 4.16
N THR A 26 -3.36 1.41 5.40
CA THR A 26 -4.40 1.07 6.39
C THR A 26 -5.24 2.29 6.73
N THR A 27 -4.60 3.45 6.89
CA THR A 27 -5.30 4.71 7.13
C THR A 27 -6.17 5.10 5.94
N ASP A 28 -5.66 4.98 4.71
CA ASP A 28 -6.42 5.24 3.47
C ASP A 28 -7.64 4.32 3.36
N ILE A 29 -7.45 3.00 3.52
CA ILE A 29 -8.55 2.02 3.47
C ILE A 29 -9.61 2.32 4.53
N ARG A 30 -9.19 2.65 5.76
CA ARG A 30 -10.12 2.98 6.84
C ARG A 30 -10.94 4.22 6.50
N VAL A 31 -10.27 5.32 6.16
CA VAL A 31 -10.93 6.63 5.97
C VAL A 31 -11.74 6.64 4.69
N ASN A 32 -11.20 6.15 3.58
CA ASN A 32 -11.80 6.30 2.25
C ASN A 32 -12.66 5.11 1.82
N ARG A 33 -12.66 4.00 2.58
CA ARG A 33 -13.47 2.82 2.24
C ARG A 33 -14.34 2.34 3.41
N VAL A 34 -13.72 1.91 4.51
CA VAL A 34 -14.46 1.29 5.63
C VAL A 34 -15.45 2.27 6.26
N ASN A 35 -15.05 3.53 6.49
CA ASN A 35 -15.95 4.54 7.05
C ASN A 35 -17.14 4.88 6.13
N PHE A 36 -17.03 4.57 4.83
CA PHE A 36 -18.11 4.70 3.85
C PHE A 36 -18.88 3.40 3.65
N GLY A 37 -18.68 2.39 4.50
CA GLY A 37 -19.33 1.07 4.40
C GLY A 37 -18.83 0.23 3.23
N MET A 38 -17.72 0.61 2.58
CA MET A 38 -17.17 -0.09 1.43
C MET A 38 -16.20 -1.20 1.86
N GLY A 39 -16.35 -2.37 1.25
CA GLY A 39 -15.36 -3.44 1.33
C GLY A 39 -14.09 -3.13 0.54
N THR A 40 -13.01 -3.83 0.86
CA THR A 40 -11.74 -3.73 0.13
C THR A 40 -11.25 -5.13 -0.21
N SER A 41 -11.13 -5.43 -1.50
CA SER A 41 -10.55 -6.69 -1.95
C SER A 41 -9.02 -6.70 -1.75
N LEU A 42 -8.42 -7.88 -1.79
CA LEU A 42 -6.96 -8.01 -1.74
C LEU A 42 -6.28 -7.24 -2.88
N SER A 43 -6.83 -7.28 -4.10
CA SER A 43 -6.26 -6.55 -5.25
C SER A 43 -6.29 -5.04 -5.04
N GLN A 44 -7.41 -4.50 -4.52
CA GLN A 44 -7.54 -3.09 -4.17
C GLN A 44 -6.56 -2.68 -3.06
N ALA A 45 -6.43 -3.50 -2.02
CA ALA A 45 -5.49 -3.23 -0.93
C ALA A 45 -4.04 -3.16 -1.44
N VAL A 46 -3.64 -4.06 -2.34
CA VAL A 46 -2.30 -4.04 -2.97
C VAL A 46 -2.12 -2.78 -3.81
N GLU A 47 -3.13 -2.36 -4.56
CA GLU A 47 -3.06 -1.16 -5.39
C GLU A 47 -2.97 0.12 -4.56
N ILE A 48 -3.75 0.23 -3.48
CA ILE A 48 -3.68 1.34 -2.52
C ILE A 48 -2.29 1.39 -1.90
N ALA A 49 -1.76 0.27 -1.40
CA ALA A 49 -0.43 0.21 -0.83
C ALA A 49 0.68 0.58 -1.84
N ALA A 50 0.53 0.19 -3.12
CA ALA A 50 1.45 0.62 -4.18
C ALA A 50 1.41 2.14 -4.41
N ARG A 51 0.22 2.75 -4.42
CA ARG A 51 0.07 4.21 -4.51
C ARG A 51 0.65 4.91 -3.29
N CYS A 52 0.44 4.38 -2.09
CA CYS A 52 1.07 4.87 -0.86
C CYS A 52 2.60 4.85 -0.95
N PHE A 53 3.19 3.78 -1.47
CA PHE A 53 4.64 3.69 -1.67
C PHE A 53 5.17 4.72 -2.68
N ALA A 54 4.45 4.95 -3.78
CA ALA A 54 4.79 5.99 -4.74
C ALA A 54 4.69 7.39 -4.13
N ALA A 55 3.63 7.66 -3.36
CA ALA A 55 3.39 8.94 -2.68
C ALA A 55 4.45 9.26 -1.62
N LEU A 56 5.04 8.24 -0.97
CA LEU A 56 6.17 8.40 -0.04
C LEU A 56 7.49 8.79 -0.74
N GLY A 57 7.49 9.05 -2.06
CA GLY A 57 8.64 9.59 -2.79
C GLY A 57 9.79 8.59 -2.99
N ARG A 58 9.55 7.30 -2.75
CA ARG A 58 10.55 6.21 -2.88
C ARG A 58 10.34 5.33 -4.10
N GLY A 59 9.21 5.44 -4.80
CA GLY A 59 9.03 4.88 -6.13
C GLY A 59 9.54 5.86 -7.17
N LYS A 60 10.77 5.68 -7.67
CA LYS A 60 11.21 6.37 -8.88
C LYS A 60 10.16 6.17 -9.97
N VAL A 61 9.51 7.25 -10.39
CA VAL A 61 8.97 7.37 -11.74
C VAL A 61 10.16 7.09 -12.66
N ALA A 62 10.14 5.93 -13.30
CA ALA A 62 10.97 5.63 -14.44
C ALA A 62 10.37 6.32 -15.68
#